data_AF-A0A954B369-F1
#
_entry.id   AF-A0A954B369-F1
#
_cell.length_a   1.000
_cell.length_b   1.000
_cell.length_c   1.000
_cell.angle_alpha   90.00
_cell.angle_beta   90.00
_cell.angle_gamma   90.00
#
_symmetry.space_group_name_H-M   'P 1'
#
loop_
_entity.id
_entity.type
_entity.pdbx_description
1 polymer ?
#
loop_
_entity_poly.entity_id
_entity_poly.type
_entity_poly.pdbx_seq_one_letter_code
_entity_poly.pdbx_strand_id
1 'polypeptide(L)' 'VEAAWAWTDPIIAAWEASGRRPDPYDSGSSGPEAALELMHRDGRRWRELR' A
#
# COMPACT_ATOMS: atom_id res chain seq x y z
N VAL A 1 4.99 -14.53 -16.46
CA VAL A 1 4.17 -14.56 -15.22
C VAL A 1 5.08 -14.73 -14.00
N GLU A 2 6.05 -15.66 -14.06
CA GLU A 2 7.10 -15.82 -13.03
C GLU A 2 7.71 -14.53 -12.47
N ALA A 3 8.05 -13.55 -13.31
CA ALA A 3 8.66 -12.30 -12.85
C ALA A 3 7.76 -11.46 -11.93
N ALA A 4 6.44 -11.48 -12.14
CA ALA A 4 5.50 -10.74 -11.29
C ALA A 4 5.38 -11.40 -9.91
N TRP A 5 5.38 -12.74 -9.88
CA TRP A 5 5.35 -13.51 -8.64
C TRP A 5 6.65 -13.42 -7.86
N ALA A 6 7.80 -13.51 -8.53
CA ALA A 6 9.11 -13.32 -7.91
C ALA A 6 9.24 -11.98 -7.15
N TRP A 7 8.51 -10.94 -7.58
CA TRP A 7 8.46 -9.65 -6.89
C TRP A 7 7.39 -9.60 -5.77
N THR A 8 6.21 -10.17 -6.00
CA THR A 8 5.08 -10.06 -5.06
C THR A 8 5.16 -11.04 -3.89
N ASP A 9 5.64 -12.27 -4.13
CA ASP A 9 5.67 -13.34 -3.13
C ASP A 9 6.43 -12.95 -1.84
N PRO A 10 7.61 -12.32 -1.91
CA PRO A 10 8.30 -11.89 -0.69
C PRO A 10 7.53 -10.84 0.12
N ILE A 11 6.77 -9.96 -0.56
CA ILE A 11 5.94 -8.93 0.09
C ILE A 11 4.79 -9.60 0.86
N ILE A 12 4.13 -10.59 0.24
CA ILE A 12 3.05 -11.35 0.88
C ILE A 12 3.58 -12.11 2.09
N ALA A 13 4.68 -12.86 1.93
CA ALA A 13 5.28 -13.62 3.03
C ALA A 13 5.68 -12.73 4.22
N ALA A 14 6.27 -11.57 3.95
CA ALA A 14 6.60 -10.60 4.99
C ALA A 14 5.35 -10.04 5.69
N TRP A 15 4.28 -9.78 4.94
CA TRP A 15 3.02 -9.31 5.50
C TRP A 15 2.39 -10.34 6.44
N GLU A 16 2.29 -11.60 5.99
CA GLU A 16 1.77 -12.72 6.80
C GLU A 16 2.59 -12.93 8.07
N ALA A 17 3.92 -12.92 7.97
CA ALA A 17 4.81 -13.06 9.11
C ALA A 17 4.70 -11.91 10.12
N SER A 18 4.35 -10.70 9.67
CA SER A 18 4.23 -9.53 10.54
C SER A 18 3.01 -9.56 11.46
N GLY A 19 1.97 -10.35 11.11
CA GLY A 19 0.68 -10.34 11.82
C GLY A 19 -0.06 -9.00 11.80
N ARG A 20 0.40 -8.02 11.00
CA ARG A 20 -0.19 -6.68 10.91
C ARG A 20 -1.50 -6.73 10.13
N ARG A 21 -2.47 -5.95 10.58
CA ARG A 21 -3.71 -5.69 9.85
C ARG A 21 -3.55 -4.43 9.00
N PRO A 22 -4.24 -4.32 7.86
CA PRO A 22 -4.31 -3.07 7.11
C PRO A 22 -4.88 -1.95 7.98
N ASP A 23 -4.39 -0.73 7.76
CA ASP A 23 -4.91 0.44 8.45
C ASP A 23 -6.36 0.72 7.98
N PRO A 24 -7.29 1.01 8.91
CA PRO A 24 -8.67 1.35 8.54
C PRO A 24 -8.73 2.71 7.85
N TYR A 25 -9.77 2.91 7.04
CA TYR A 25 -10.07 4.18 6.39
C TYR A 25 -11.58 4.29 6.12
N ASP A 26 -12.09 5.51 6.02
CA ASP A 26 -13.50 5.75 5.78
C ASP A 26 -13.90 5.35 4.36
N SER A 27 -15.12 4.79 4.22
CA SER A 27 -15.69 4.48 2.90
C SER A 27 -15.80 5.76 2.05
N GLY A 28 -15.34 5.69 0.80
CA GLY A 28 -15.29 6.83 -0.12
C GLY A 28 -14.10 7.78 0.08
N SER A 29 -13.24 7.54 1.08
CA SER A 29 -11.98 8.29 1.23
C SER A 29 -10.89 7.79 0.27
N SER A 30 -9.77 8.50 0.25
CA SER A 30 -8.59 8.13 -0.54
C SER A 30 -7.70 7.06 0.11
N GLY A 31 -8.10 6.51 1.26
CA GLY A 31 -7.34 5.53 2.02
C GLY A 31 -6.71 6.12 3.30
N PRO A 32 -5.85 5.35 3.98
CA PRO A 32 -5.22 5.77 5.24
C PRO A 32 -4.14 6.84 5.02
N GLU A 33 -3.81 7.59 6.07
CA GLU A 33 -2.74 8.60 6.05
C GLU A 33 -1.39 8.02 5.61
N ALA A 34 -1.09 6.78 6.01
CA ALA A 34 0.12 6.06 5.59
C ALA A 34 0.27 5.95 4.06
N ALA A 35 -0.85 5.91 3.31
CA ALA A 35 -0.81 5.89 1.85
C ALA A 35 -0.42 7.25 1.25
N LEU A 36 -0.77 8.37 1.91
CA LEU A 36 -0.35 9.72 1.53
C LEU A 36 1.12 9.94 1.87
N GLU A 37 1.54 9.55 3.08
CA GLU A 37 2.93 9.64 3.51
C GLU A 37 3.88 8.91 2.56
N LEU A 38 3.50 7.70 2.11
CA LEU A 38 4.30 6.91 1.17
C LEU A 38 4.65 7.71 -0.09
N MET A 39 3.69 8.45 -0.63
CA MET A 39 3.91 9.26 -1.83
C MET A 39 4.74 10.51 -1.51
N HIS A 40 4.46 11.18 -0.39
CA HIS A 40 5.19 12.37 0.02
C HIS A 40 6.67 12.12 0.27
N ARG A 41 7.05 10.93 0.77
CA ARG A 41 8.47 10.54 0.93
C ARG A 41 9.27 10.64 -0.36
N ASP A 42 8.61 10.42 -1.51
CA ASP A 42 9.21 10.52 -2.83
C ASP A 42 8.89 11.86 -3.53
N GLY A 43 8.33 12.85 -2.82
CA GLY A 43 7.91 14.13 -3.39
C GLY A 43 6.74 14.02 -4.38
N ARG A 44 5.97 12.92 -4.31
CA ARG A 44 4.85 12.62 -5.19
C ARG A 44 3.52 12.81 -4.46
N ARG A 45 2.44 12.92 -5.23
CA ARG A 45 1.06 12.95 -4.72
C ARG A 45 0.15 12.05 -5.54
N TRP A 46 -0.85 11.47 -4.90
CA TRP A 46 -1.92 10.78 -5.62
C TRP A 46 -2.71 11.77 -6.47
N ARG A 47 -3.21 11.30 -7.61
CA ARG A 47 -4.20 12.04 -8.39
C ARG A 47 -5.54 12.00 -7.66
N GLU A 48 -6.23 13.13 -7.61
CA GLU A 48 -7.59 13.21 -7.06
C GLU A 48 -8.57 12.34 -7.86
N LEU A 49 -9.43 11.63 -7.14
CA LEU A 49 -10.61 10.97 -7.72
C LEU A 49 -11.64 12.07 -8.02
N ARG A 50 -11.97 12.26 -9.28
CA ARG A 50 -13.05 13.15 -9.75
C ARG A 50 -14.19 12.31 -10.30
#